data_AF-A0A2X1J718-F1
#
_entry.id   AF-A0A2X1J718-F1
#
_cell.length_a   1.000
_cell.length_b   1.000
_cell.length_c   1.000
_cell.angle_alpha   90.00
_cell.angle_beta   90.00
_cell.angle_gamma   90.00
#
_symmetry.space_group_name_H-M   'P 1'
#
loop_
_entity.id
_entity.type
_entity.pdbx_description
1 polymer ?
#
loop_
_entity_poly.entity_id
_entity_poly.type
_entity_poly.pdbx_seq_one_letter_code
_entity_poly.pdbx_strand_id
1 'polypeptide(L)'
;MCDLVPGQKNGNSLLPVTLVKMYDAKVALNNTRKNMQNELKLPNLPEINEDESIRQILNYSTQNNLLFVQSEHDGKIHILSFTVGLDGKANPKAMDCYVENQGIFSEDKIIALKYAKPTENEMNIISVEAKIVAELRYEYALNLLGRLGVSKSRVGLDFIN
;
A
#
# COMPACT_ATOMS: atom_id res chain seq x y z
N MET A 1 25.11 1.48 6.52
CA MET A 1 24.08 1.12 7.52
C MET A 1 22.96 2.12 7.38
N CYS A 2 21.77 1.67 6.99
CA CYS A 2 20.60 2.52 6.79
C CYS A 2 19.56 2.23 7.87
N ASP A 3 18.74 3.22 8.22
CA ASP A 3 17.82 3.20 9.36
C ASP A 3 16.47 3.77 8.90
N LEU A 4 15.38 3.08 9.23
CA LEU A 4 14.02 3.57 8.95
C LEU A 4 13.68 4.83 9.75
N VAL A 5 14.26 5.04 10.94
CA VAL A 5 14.02 6.23 11.76
C VAL A 5 15.33 6.68 12.44
N PRO A 6 16.19 7.42 11.71
CA PRO A 6 17.50 7.83 12.22
C PRO A 6 17.41 8.55 13.58
N GLY A 7 18.07 7.99 14.59
CA GLY A 7 18.27 8.65 15.89
C GLY A 7 17.19 8.39 16.96
N GLN A 8 16.10 7.67 16.65
CA GLN A 8 15.16 7.18 17.66
C GLN A 8 15.54 5.76 18.09
N LYS A 9 16.50 5.64 19.03
CA LYS A 9 16.86 4.35 19.62
C LYS A 9 16.22 4.22 20.99
N ASN A 10 15.18 3.39 21.09
CA ASN A 10 14.64 2.96 22.38
C ASN A 10 15.35 1.67 22.82
N GLY A 11 15.40 1.39 24.13
CA GLY A 11 15.99 0.14 24.66
C GLY A 11 15.24 -1.15 24.28
N ASN A 12 14.21 -1.05 23.42
CA ASN A 12 13.45 -2.16 22.88
C ASN A 12 13.96 -2.48 21.47
N SER A 13 14.05 -3.75 21.07
CA SER A 13 14.57 -4.12 19.75
C SER A 13 13.56 -3.94 18.61
N LEU A 14 12.28 -3.74 18.93
CA LEU A 14 11.18 -3.62 17.97
C LEU A 14 10.76 -2.16 17.73
N LEU A 15 10.63 -1.78 16.46
CA LEU A 15 10.12 -0.48 16.01
C LEU A 15 8.69 -0.64 15.50
N PRO A 16 7.68 0.04 16.09
CA PRO A 16 6.32 0.00 15.55
C PRO A 16 6.23 0.76 14.23
N VAL A 17 5.61 0.16 13.22
CA VAL A 17 5.35 0.79 11.92
C VAL A 17 3.95 0.47 11.43
N THR A 18 3.38 1.35 10.60
CA THR A 18 2.14 1.07 9.88
C THR A 18 2.48 0.72 8.44
N LEU A 19 2.11 -0.49 8.01
CA LEU A 19 2.21 -0.90 6.61
C LEU A 19 0.96 -0.50 5.86
N VAL A 20 1.14 0.03 4.65
CA VAL A 20 0.04 0.34 3.73
C VAL A 20 0.07 -0.66 2.58
N LYS A 21 -1.06 -1.30 2.33
CA LYS A 21 -1.19 -2.24 1.21
C LYS A 21 -1.30 -1.47 -0.10
N MET A 22 -0.39 -1.77 -1.01
CA MET A 22 -0.42 -1.31 -2.39
C MET A 22 -1.06 -2.35 -3.31
N TYR A 23 -1.66 -1.88 -4.39
CA TYR A 23 -2.29 -2.69 -5.43
C TYR A 23 -1.62 -2.40 -6.77
N ASP A 24 -1.50 -3.39 -7.64
CA ASP A 24 -1.18 -3.13 -9.05
C ASP A 24 -2.26 -2.22 -9.67
N ALA A 25 -1.86 -1.15 -10.36
CA ALA A 25 -2.81 -0.17 -10.87
C ALA A 25 -3.73 -0.73 -11.96
N LYS A 26 -3.31 -1.74 -12.74
CA LYS A 26 -4.19 -2.44 -13.69
C LYS A 26 -5.26 -3.24 -12.94
N VAL A 27 -4.89 -3.88 -11.83
CA VAL A 27 -5.86 -4.56 -10.95
C VAL A 27 -6.84 -3.54 -10.36
N ALA A 28 -6.35 -2.40 -9.88
CA ALA A 28 -7.20 -1.33 -9.35
C ALA A 28 -8.15 -0.75 -10.42
N LEU A 29 -7.67 -0.53 -11.64
CA LEU A 29 -8.50 -0.10 -12.78
C LEU A 29 -9.60 -1.11 -13.07
N ASN A 30 -9.26 -2.40 -13.11
CA ASN A 30 -10.24 -3.47 -13.34
C ASN A 30 -11.33 -3.50 -12.27
N ASN A 31 -10.97 -3.28 -11.00
CA ASN A 31 -11.95 -3.19 -9.91
C ASN A 31 -12.86 -1.96 -10.09
N THR A 32 -12.32 -0.80 -10.43
CA THR A 32 -13.11 0.40 -10.73
C THR A 32 -14.07 0.17 -11.89
N ARG A 33 -13.61 -0.45 -12.97
CA ARG A 33 -14.44 -0.80 -14.13
C ARG A 33 -15.57 -1.75 -13.75
N LYS A 34 -15.29 -2.80 -12.98
CA LYS A 34 -16.31 -3.73 -12.47
C LYS A 34 -17.34 -3.04 -11.58
N ASN A 35 -16.89 -2.16 -10.68
CA ASN A 35 -17.80 -1.40 -9.83
C ASN A 35 -18.72 -0.50 -10.66
N MET A 36 -18.17 0.21 -11.65
CA MET A 36 -18.96 1.03 -12.58
C MET A 36 -19.97 0.19 -13.38
N GLN A 37 -19.57 -0.98 -13.88
CA GLN A 37 -20.47 -1.90 -14.57
C GLN A 37 -21.66 -2.29 -13.70
N ASN A 38 -21.39 -2.64 -12.43
CA ASN A 38 -22.42 -3.02 -11.47
C ASN A 38 -23.33 -1.84 -11.12
N GLU A 39 -22.77 -0.66 -10.83
CA GLU A 39 -23.53 0.56 -10.48
C GLU A 39 -24.47 0.99 -11.63
N LEU A 40 -23.99 0.91 -12.88
CA LEU A 40 -24.75 1.30 -14.07
C LEU A 40 -25.60 0.16 -14.67
N LYS A 41 -25.56 -1.04 -14.08
CA LYS A 41 -26.25 -2.24 -14.57
C LYS A 41 -25.95 -2.55 -16.04
N LEU A 42 -24.69 -2.35 -16.45
CA LEU A 42 -24.26 -2.58 -17.82
C LEU A 42 -23.99 -4.07 -18.05
N PRO A 43 -24.43 -4.65 -19.18
CA PRO A 43 -24.23 -6.07 -19.46
C PRO A 43 -22.74 -6.40 -19.60
N ASN A 44 -21.97 -5.54 -20.28
CA ASN A 44 -20.52 -5.65 -20.42
C ASN A 44 -19.90 -4.26 -20.61
N LEU A 45 -18.61 -4.14 -20.29
CA LEU A 45 -17.80 -2.99 -20.66
C LEU A 45 -16.89 -3.36 -21.85
N PRO A 46 -16.54 -2.38 -22.71
CA PRO A 46 -15.62 -2.61 -23.82
C PRO A 46 -14.28 -3.14 -23.30
N GLU A 47 -13.72 -4.17 -23.93
CA GLU A 47 -12.36 -4.59 -23.64
C GLU A 47 -11.38 -3.47 -23.96
N ILE A 48 -10.35 -3.34 -23.12
CA ILE A 48 -9.28 -2.37 -23.30
C ILE A 48 -7.96 -3.13 -23.45
N ASN A 49 -7.15 -2.69 -24.41
CA ASN A 49 -5.80 -3.21 -24.57
C ASN A 49 -4.85 -2.60 -23.54
N GLU A 50 -3.58 -3.00 -23.58
CA GLU A 50 -2.57 -2.57 -22.61
C GLU A 50 -2.30 -1.06 -22.66
N ASP A 51 -2.16 -0.48 -23.85
CA ASP A 51 -1.89 0.95 -24.02
C ASP A 51 -3.05 1.81 -23.50
N GLU A 52 -4.29 1.39 -23.78
CA GLU A 52 -5.49 2.08 -23.32
C GLU A 52 -5.65 1.97 -21.81
N SER A 53 -5.32 0.81 -21.22
CA SER A 53 -5.27 0.62 -19.78
C SER A 53 -4.30 1.58 -19.10
N ILE A 54 -3.08 1.72 -19.65
CA ILE A 54 -2.08 2.65 -19.13
C ILE A 54 -2.57 4.09 -19.24
N ARG A 55 -3.14 4.51 -20.38
CA ARG A 55 -3.72 5.85 -20.54
C ARG A 55 -4.81 6.14 -19.52
N GLN A 56 -5.71 5.18 -19.29
CA GLN A 56 -6.75 5.34 -18.28
C GLN A 56 -6.17 5.45 -16.87
N ILE A 57 -5.17 4.64 -16.51
CA ILE A 57 -4.46 4.74 -15.22
C ILE A 57 -3.84 6.14 -15.07
N LEU A 58 -3.17 6.65 -16.11
CA LEU A 58 -2.52 7.96 -16.08
C LEU A 58 -3.53 9.10 -15.87
N ASN A 59 -4.77 8.97 -16.33
CA ASN A 59 -5.82 9.97 -16.05
C ASN A 59 -6.13 10.10 -14.54
N TYR A 60 -5.86 9.07 -13.74
CA TYR A 60 -6.01 9.10 -12.28
C TYR A 60 -4.75 9.56 -11.53
N SER A 61 -3.65 9.85 -12.24
CA SER A 61 -2.37 10.21 -11.60
C SER A 61 -2.42 11.52 -10.81
N THR A 62 -3.30 12.44 -11.17
CA THR A 62 -3.48 13.73 -10.49
C THR A 62 -4.15 13.60 -9.11
N GLN A 63 -4.71 12.43 -8.78
CA GLN A 63 -5.41 12.19 -7.52
C GLN A 63 -4.48 11.81 -6.35
N ASN A 64 -3.15 11.87 -6.56
CA ASN A 64 -2.13 11.46 -5.58
C ASN A 64 -2.37 10.04 -5.03
N ASN A 65 -2.97 9.17 -5.86
CA ASN A 65 -3.33 7.80 -5.50
C ASN A 65 -2.37 6.76 -6.09
N LEU A 66 -1.50 7.19 -7.00
CA LEU A 66 -0.57 6.33 -7.72
C LEU A 66 0.86 6.57 -7.26
N LEU A 67 1.63 5.50 -7.23
CA LEU A 67 3.07 5.52 -7.02
C LEU A 67 3.74 4.80 -8.19
N PHE A 68 4.76 5.44 -8.76
CA PHE A 68 5.55 4.89 -9.85
C PHE A 68 6.88 4.44 -9.26
N VAL A 69 7.15 3.14 -9.29
CA VAL A 69 8.39 2.57 -8.76
C VAL A 69 9.10 1.83 -9.87
N GLN A 70 10.32 2.23 -10.18
CA GLN A 70 11.19 1.43 -11.04
C GLN A 70 11.85 0.35 -10.18
N SER A 71 11.59 -0.91 -10.48
CA SER A 71 12.24 -2.01 -9.75
C SER A 71 13.65 -2.22 -10.27
N GLU A 72 14.63 -2.29 -9.36
CA GLU A 72 16.02 -2.65 -9.69
C GLU A 72 16.11 -4.08 -10.29
N HIS A 73 15.10 -4.93 -10.08
CA HIS A 73 15.10 -6.32 -10.50
C HIS A 73 14.78 -6.55 -11.98
N ASP A 74 13.87 -5.77 -12.56
CA ASP A 74 13.42 -5.93 -13.95
C ASP A 74 13.57 -4.67 -14.79
N GLY A 75 14.00 -3.55 -14.19
CA GLY A 75 14.14 -2.25 -14.84
C GLY A 75 12.81 -1.62 -15.27
N LYS A 76 11.68 -2.25 -14.97
CA LYS A 76 10.34 -1.79 -15.39
C LYS A 76 9.76 -0.84 -14.35
N ILE A 77 8.95 0.08 -14.84
CA ILE A 77 8.14 0.96 -14.00
C ILE A 77 6.86 0.21 -13.61
N HIS A 78 6.73 -0.07 -12.32
CA HIS A 78 5.53 -0.60 -11.71
C HIS A 78 4.66 0.58 -11.26
N ILE A 79 3.39 0.57 -11.68
CA ILE A 79 2.41 1.57 -11.25
C ILE A 79 1.56 0.94 -10.16
N LEU A 80 1.68 1.48 -8.94
CA LEU A 80 1.01 0.99 -7.76
C LEU A 80 -0.07 1.98 -7.31
N SER A 81 -1.17 1.48 -6.75
CA SER A 81 -2.27 2.26 -6.20
C SER A 81 -2.35 2.06 -4.68
N PHE A 82 -2.58 3.14 -3.94
CA PHE A 82 -2.83 3.09 -2.49
C PHE A 82 -4.19 2.49 -2.12
N THR A 83 -5.10 2.38 -3.10
CA THR A 83 -6.48 1.93 -2.90
C THR A 83 -6.84 0.81 -3.87
N VAL A 84 -7.85 0.00 -3.49
CA VAL A 84 -8.29 -1.15 -4.30
C VAL A 84 -8.96 -0.77 -5.62
N GLY A 85 -9.40 0.49 -5.77
CA GLY A 85 -9.92 1.08 -6.99
C GLY A 85 -9.35 2.48 -7.21
N LEU A 86 -9.36 2.98 -8.44
CA LEU A 86 -8.78 4.26 -8.84
C LEU A 86 -9.73 5.45 -8.73
N ASP A 87 -11.03 5.22 -8.50
CA ASP A 87 -12.08 6.25 -8.43
C ASP A 87 -12.05 7.12 -7.17
N GLY A 88 -11.10 6.88 -6.26
CA GLY A 88 -10.97 7.62 -5.00
C GLY A 88 -12.07 7.34 -3.98
N LYS A 89 -13.00 6.40 -4.24
CA LYS A 89 -14.07 6.03 -3.31
C LYS A 89 -13.56 5.11 -2.18
N ALA A 90 -12.53 4.33 -2.45
CA ALA A 90 -11.93 3.41 -1.48
C ALA A 90 -10.87 4.10 -0.60
N ASN A 91 -10.72 3.61 0.63
CA ASN A 91 -9.64 4.03 1.53
C ASN A 91 -8.44 3.06 1.44
N PRO A 92 -7.21 3.53 1.70
CA PRO A 92 -6.05 2.65 1.83
C PRO A 92 -6.25 1.63 2.95
N LYS A 93 -5.79 0.40 2.72
CA LYS A 93 -5.75 -0.63 3.78
C LYS A 93 -4.41 -0.56 4.48
N ALA A 94 -4.46 -0.46 5.80
CA ALA A 94 -3.27 -0.41 6.64
C ALA A 94 -3.30 -1.50 7.70
N MET A 95 -2.12 -1.95 8.13
CA MET A 95 -1.95 -2.83 9.28
C MET A 95 -0.78 -2.34 10.13
N ASP A 96 -0.88 -2.50 11.43
CA ASP A 96 0.22 -2.19 12.33
C ASP A 96 1.11 -3.43 12.49
N CYS A 97 2.43 -3.22 12.41
CA CYS A 97 3.43 -4.25 12.59
C CYS A 97 4.66 -3.70 13.33
N TYR A 98 5.62 -4.58 13.58
CA TYR A 98 6.87 -4.26 14.24
C TYR A 98 8.04 -4.66 13.36
N VAL A 99 9.03 -3.79 13.23
CA VAL A 99 10.29 -4.10 12.55
C VAL A 99 11.34 -4.45 13.59
N GLU A 100 12.08 -5.53 13.37
CA GLU A 100 13.20 -5.88 14.23
C GLU A 100 14.38 -4.92 14.06
N ASN A 101 15.34 -5.00 14.99
CA ASN A 101 16.58 -4.24 14.96
C ASN A 101 16.36 -2.72 14.81
N GLN A 102 15.26 -2.20 15.40
CA GLN A 102 14.84 -0.79 15.26
C GLN A 102 14.68 -0.32 13.81
N GLY A 103 14.44 -1.23 12.85
CA GLY A 103 14.38 -0.87 11.43
C GLY A 103 15.74 -0.64 10.78
N ILE A 104 16.84 -1.05 11.42
CA ILE A 104 18.17 -0.95 10.84
C ILE A 104 18.43 -2.15 9.92
N PHE A 105 18.86 -1.88 8.69
CA PHE A 105 19.16 -2.88 7.67
C PHE A 105 20.57 -2.74 7.07
N SER A 106 21.11 -3.88 6.64
CA SER A 106 22.39 -4.01 5.93
C SER A 106 22.25 -3.65 4.44
N GLU A 107 23.35 -3.78 3.69
CA GLU A 107 23.38 -3.54 2.24
C GLU A 107 22.38 -4.41 1.45
N ASP A 108 21.97 -5.55 2.02
CA ASP A 108 21.00 -6.47 1.40
C ASP A 108 19.58 -5.90 1.33
N LYS A 109 19.33 -4.77 2.02
CA LYS A 109 18.03 -4.10 2.11
C LYS A 109 16.92 -4.99 2.68
N ILE A 110 17.26 -5.97 3.53
CA ILE A 110 16.30 -6.89 4.15
C ILE A 110 15.99 -6.45 5.59
N ILE A 111 14.70 -6.51 5.94
CA ILE A 111 14.20 -6.30 7.31
C ILE A 111 13.30 -7.47 7.71
N ALA A 112 13.29 -7.80 9.01
CA ALA A 112 12.33 -8.72 9.59
C ALA A 112 11.14 -7.95 10.15
N LEU A 113 9.94 -8.32 9.70
CA LEU A 113 8.66 -7.79 10.13
C LEU A 113 7.94 -8.80 11.02
N LYS A 114 7.33 -8.31 12.09
CA LYS A 114 6.48 -9.08 12.99
C LYS A 114 5.10 -8.48 13.09
N TYR A 115 4.06 -9.31 12.94
CA TYR A 115 2.68 -8.88 13.14
C TYR A 115 1.86 -10.00 13.78
N ALA A 116 0.83 -9.60 14.52
CA ALA A 116 -0.11 -10.54 15.11
C ALA A 116 -1.16 -10.94 14.06
N LYS A 117 -1.43 -12.24 13.94
CA LYS A 117 -2.50 -12.77 13.11
C LYS A 117 -3.39 -13.69 13.95
N PRO A 118 -4.71 -13.48 13.96
CA PRO A 118 -5.63 -14.42 14.59
C PRO A 118 -5.68 -15.71 13.76
N THR A 119 -5.63 -16.86 14.44
CA THR A 119 -6.05 -18.16 13.93
C THR A 119 -7.38 -18.54 14.60
N GLU A 120 -7.92 -19.74 14.35
CA GLU A 120 -9.25 -20.13 14.83
C GLU A 120 -9.43 -19.98 16.35
N ASN A 121 -8.39 -20.23 17.15
CA ASN A 121 -8.47 -20.23 18.61
C ASN A 121 -7.38 -19.41 19.33
N GLU A 122 -6.42 -18.83 18.63
CA GLU A 122 -5.27 -18.17 19.26
C GLU A 122 -4.73 -16.99 18.43
N MET A 123 -3.91 -16.15 19.05
CA MET A 123 -3.21 -15.06 18.39
C MET A 123 -1.75 -15.47 18.17
N ASN A 124 -1.37 -15.63 16.92
CA ASN A 124 -0.01 -16.03 16.54
C ASN A 124 0.80 -14.83 16.08
N ILE A 125 2.05 -14.75 16.54
CA ILE A 125 3.03 -13.76 16.05
C ILE A 125 3.70 -14.36 14.82
N ILE A 126 3.53 -13.72 13.68
CA ILE A 126 4.16 -14.13 12.42
C ILE A 126 5.38 -13.26 12.18
N SER A 127 6.50 -13.89 11.82
CA SER A 127 7.71 -13.22 11.37
C SER A 127 7.87 -13.43 9.86
N VAL A 128 8.09 -12.36 9.11
CA VAL A 128 8.34 -12.39 7.66
C VAL A 128 9.50 -11.48 7.31
N GLU A 129 10.30 -11.89 6.32
CA GLU A 129 11.31 -11.02 5.74
C GLU A 129 10.69 -10.13 4.67
N ALA A 130 11.10 -8.87 4.62
CA ALA A 130 10.73 -7.93 3.59
C ALA A 130 11.98 -7.25 3.03
N LYS A 131 11.95 -7.00 1.72
CA LYS A 131 13.00 -6.27 1.01
C LYS A 131 12.58 -4.83 0.77
N ILE A 132 13.44 -3.90 1.14
CA ILE A 132 13.28 -2.47 0.86
C ILE A 132 13.68 -2.25 -0.60
N VAL A 133 12.74 -1.77 -1.41
CA VAL A 133 12.93 -1.54 -2.85
C VAL A 133 13.09 -0.07 -3.20
N ALA A 134 12.56 0.83 -2.38
CA ALA A 134 12.61 2.27 -2.59
C ALA A 134 12.35 3.01 -1.27
N GLU A 135 12.80 4.27 -1.22
CA GLU A 135 12.46 5.23 -0.17
C GLU A 135 11.67 6.39 -0.80
N LEU A 136 10.56 6.76 -0.18
CA LEU A 136 9.78 7.92 -0.61
C LEU A 136 10.44 9.19 -0.12
N ARG A 137 10.54 10.19 -1.00
CA ARG A 137 10.88 11.55 -0.58
C ARG A 137 9.84 12.08 0.40
N TYR A 138 10.30 12.97 1.28
CA TYR A 138 9.51 13.50 2.39
C TYR A 138 8.16 14.06 1.95
N GLU A 139 8.10 14.80 0.85
CA GLU A 139 6.87 15.39 0.29
C GLU A 139 5.83 14.33 -0.12
N TYR A 140 6.28 13.21 -0.69
CA TYR A 140 5.39 12.12 -1.10
C TYR A 140 4.92 11.32 0.11
N ALA A 141 5.81 11.13 1.09
CA ALA A 141 5.47 10.49 2.36
C ALA A 141 4.40 11.31 3.14
N LEU A 142 4.54 12.64 3.20
CA LEU A 142 3.55 13.52 3.83
C LEU A 142 2.18 13.45 3.15
N ASN A 143 2.14 13.47 1.82
CA ASN A 143 0.89 13.33 1.08
C ASN A 143 0.19 11.99 1.37
N LEU A 144 0.95 10.90 1.47
CA LEU A 144 0.44 9.60 1.87
C LEU A 144 -0.11 9.64 3.31
N LEU A 145 0.66 10.19 4.26
CA LEU A 145 0.26 10.30 5.66
C LEU A 145 -1.04 11.09 5.83
N GLY A 146 -1.25 12.17 5.06
CA GLY A 146 -2.50 12.92 5.06
C GLY A 146 -3.72 12.05 4.72
N ARG A 147 -3.60 11.20 3.67
CA ARG A 147 -4.68 10.29 3.27
C ARG A 147 -4.91 9.17 4.30
N LEU A 148 -3.83 8.62 4.86
CA LEU A 148 -3.93 7.62 5.93
C LEU A 148 -4.56 8.19 7.20
N GLY A 149 -4.23 9.44 7.55
CA GLY A 149 -4.82 10.16 8.66
C GLY A 149 -6.34 10.29 8.51
N VAL A 150 -6.81 10.71 7.33
CA VAL A 150 -8.24 10.78 7.01
C VAL A 150 -8.91 9.39 7.05
N SER A 151 -8.24 8.34 6.57
CA SER A 151 -8.80 6.99 6.66
C SER A 151 -8.85 6.46 8.09
N LYS A 152 -7.84 6.75 8.93
CA LYS A 152 -7.80 6.35 10.34
C LYS A 152 -8.75 7.18 11.20
N SER A 153 -9.01 8.44 10.83
CA SER A 153 -9.97 9.32 11.54
C SER A 153 -11.42 8.96 11.27
N ARG A 154 -11.71 8.28 10.15
CA ARG A 154 -12.99 7.64 9.89
C ARG A 154 -13.12 6.41 10.81
N VAL A 155 -13.34 6.66 12.09
CA VAL A 155 -13.83 5.64 13.05
C VAL A 155 -15.29 5.38 12.69
N GLY A 156 -15.50 4.66 11.59
CA GLY A 156 -16.78 4.03 11.31
C GLY A 156 -16.86 2.80 12.19
N LEU A 157 -17.81 2.78 13.12
CA LEU A 157 -18.36 1.51 13.58
C LEU A 157 -18.87 0.84 12.31
N ASP A 158 -18.17 -0.21 11.82
CA ASP A 158 -18.60 -1.00 10.66
C ASP A 158 -19.96 -1.65 11.01
N PHE A 159 -21.05 -0.89 10.85
CA PHE A 159 -22.40 -1.43 10.91
C PHE A 159 -22.66 -2.08 9.57
N ILE A 160 -22.50 -3.40 9.54
CA ILE A 160 -23.12 -4.25 8.53
C ILE A 160 -24.62 -4.23 8.85
N ASN A 161 -25.44 -3.64 7.98
CA ASN A 161 -26.90 -3.85 7.96
C ASN A 161 -27.22 -5.08 7.12
#